data_AF-A0AAW7SAK0-F1
#
_entry.id   AF-A0AAW7SAK0-F1
#
_cell.length_a   1.000
_cell.length_b   1.000
_cell.length_c   1.000
_cell.angle_alpha   90.00
_cell.angle_beta   90.00
_cell.angle_gamma   90.00
#
_symmetry.space_group_name_H-M   'P 1'
#
loop_
_entity.id
_entity.type
_entity.pdbx_description
1 polymer ?
#
loop_
_entity_poly.entity_id
_entity_poly.type
_entity_poly.pdbx_seq_one_letter_code
_entity_poly.pdbx_strand_id
1 'polypeptide(L)'
;MTNSVNVTNARAAAREAKRDADAAFYASELERQRQRFAAALGRCVDEARREAACWIAAAATVFERDAERMPSRAKRAVELLKHAVFMLDPKAPA
;
A
#
# COMPACT_ATOMS: atom_id res chain seq x y z
N MET A 1 4.02 28.18 -31.77
CA MET A 1 4.76 27.63 -30.61
C MET A 1 3.93 27.57 -29.32
N THR A 2 2.86 28.36 -29.17
CA THR A 2 1.97 28.39 -27.98
C THR A 2 1.22 27.07 -27.70
N ASN A 3 0.78 26.36 -28.75
CA ASN A 3 0.06 25.09 -28.58
C ASN A 3 0.90 23.98 -27.93
N SER A 4 2.21 23.92 -28.21
CA SER A 4 3.09 22.91 -27.62
C SER A 4 3.26 23.12 -26.11
N VAL A 5 3.42 24.38 -25.68
CA VAL A 5 3.60 24.74 -24.26
C VAL A 5 2.34 24.43 -23.46
N ASN A 6 1.15 24.73 -24.00
CA ASN A 6 -0.13 24.42 -23.37
C ASN A 6 -0.36 22.91 -23.21
N VAL A 7 0.01 22.10 -24.21
CA VAL A 7 -0.09 20.63 -24.13
C VAL A 7 0.86 20.05 -23.08
N THR A 8 2.10 20.56 -22.98
CA THR A 8 3.02 20.15 -21.89
C THR A 8 2.52 20.52 -20.51
N ASN A 9 1.92 21.70 -20.36
CA ASN A 9 1.37 22.16 -19.08
C ASN A 9 0.17 21.30 -18.64
N ALA A 10 -0.76 21.01 -19.57
CA ALA A 10 -1.89 20.11 -19.30
C ALA A 10 -1.44 18.69 -18.93
N ARG A 11 -0.41 18.16 -19.59
CA ARG A 11 0.17 16.85 -19.25
C ARG A 11 0.85 16.83 -17.88
N ALA A 12 1.51 17.92 -17.49
CA ALA A 12 2.11 18.06 -16.18
C ALA A 12 1.04 18.08 -15.07
N ALA A 13 0.01 18.91 -15.24
CA ALA A 13 -1.11 18.99 -14.30
C ALA A 13 -1.85 17.65 -14.17
N ALA A 14 -2.08 16.93 -15.27
CA ALA A 14 -2.70 15.61 -15.23
C ALA A 14 -1.87 14.56 -14.48
N ARG A 15 -0.53 14.61 -14.58
CA ARG A 15 0.37 13.71 -13.84
C ARG A 15 0.38 14.00 -12.35
N GLU A 16 0.35 15.28 -11.98
CA GLU A 16 0.24 15.72 -10.59
C GLU A 16 -1.09 15.30 -9.97
N ALA A 17 -2.21 15.60 -10.62
CA ALA A 17 -3.54 15.17 -10.15
C ALA A 17 -3.62 13.65 -9.99
N LYS A 18 -3.05 12.87 -10.92
CA LYS A 18 -2.96 11.42 -10.79
C LYS A 18 -2.12 11.01 -9.58
N ARG A 19 -0.95 11.62 -9.40
CA ARG A 19 -0.05 11.32 -8.27
C ARG A 19 -0.77 11.52 -6.94
N ASP A 20 -1.49 12.63 -6.80
CA ASP A 20 -2.18 12.98 -5.57
C ASP A 20 -3.38 12.06 -5.32
N ALA A 21 -4.11 11.68 -6.38
CA ALA A 21 -5.19 10.68 -6.30
C ALA A 21 -4.66 9.29 -5.91
N ASP A 22 -3.56 8.84 -6.52
CA ASP A 22 -2.91 7.57 -6.19
C ASP A 22 -2.41 7.58 -4.73
N ALA A 23 -1.81 8.69 -4.28
CA ALA A 23 -1.35 8.85 -2.89
C ALA A 23 -2.51 8.75 -1.89
N ALA A 24 -3.62 9.45 -2.13
CA ALA A 24 -4.80 9.39 -1.27
C ALA A 24 -5.40 7.98 -1.24
N PHE A 25 -5.55 7.34 -2.41
CA PHE A 25 -6.07 5.99 -2.52
C PHE A 25 -5.22 4.98 -1.74
N TYR A 26 -3.90 4.99 -1.95
CA TYR A 26 -3.03 4.04 -1.28
C TYR A 26 -2.89 4.31 0.22
N ALA A 27 -2.98 5.57 0.67
CA ALA A 27 -3.03 5.88 2.10
C ALA A 27 -4.24 5.22 2.77
N SER A 28 -5.43 5.31 2.15
CA SER A 28 -6.64 4.64 2.65
C SER A 28 -6.53 3.12 2.62
N GLU A 29 -5.97 2.54 1.55
CA GLU A 29 -5.77 1.09 1.47
C GLU A 29 -4.76 0.58 2.50
N LEU A 30 -3.66 1.30 2.74
CA LEU A 30 -2.67 0.93 3.77
C LEU A 30 -3.30 0.90 5.16
N GLU A 31 -4.06 1.94 5.51
CA GLU A 31 -4.75 2.00 6.80
C GLU A 31 -5.72 0.82 6.96
N ARG A 32 -6.54 0.56 5.93
CA ARG A 32 -7.45 -0.59 5.91
C ARG A 32 -6.71 -1.92 6.10
N GLN A 33 -5.59 -2.14 5.43
CA GLN A 33 -4.85 -3.40 5.55
C GLN A 33 -4.13 -3.52 6.90
N ARG A 34 -3.64 -2.43 7.49
CA ARG A 34 -3.07 -2.44 8.85
C ARG A 34 -4.10 -2.83 9.90
N GLN A 35 -5.33 -2.29 9.81
CA GLN A 35 -6.43 -2.66 10.70
C GLN A 35 -6.79 -4.14 10.56
N ARG A 36 -6.88 -4.65 9.32
CA ARG A 36 -7.12 -6.07 9.05
C ARG A 36 -6.00 -6.95 9.58
N PHE A 37 -4.75 -6.54 9.42
CA PHE A 37 -3.59 -7.25 9.94
C PHE A 37 -3.63 -7.33 11.47
N ALA A 38 -3.85 -6.21 12.17
CA ALA A 38 -3.96 -6.17 13.62
C ALA A 38 -5.09 -7.10 14.13
N ALA A 39 -6.26 -7.06 13.47
CA ALA A 39 -7.38 -7.92 13.82
C ALA A 39 -7.08 -9.41 13.58
N ALA A 40 -6.44 -9.77 12.47
CA ALA A 40 -6.08 -11.15 12.16
C ALA A 40 -4.97 -11.66 13.11
N LEU A 41 -3.99 -10.81 13.44
CA LEU A 41 -2.91 -11.12 14.36
C LEU A 41 -3.44 -11.41 15.77
N GLY A 42 -4.44 -10.66 16.23
CA GLY A 42 -5.08 -10.88 17.53
C GLY A 42 -5.92 -12.16 17.61
N ARG A 43 -6.40 -12.71 16.48
CA ARG A 43 -7.17 -13.96 16.42
C ARG A 43 -6.31 -15.21 16.18
N CYS A 44 -5.15 -15.05 15.54
CA CYS A 44 -4.27 -16.17 15.21
C CYS A 44 -3.59 -16.72 16.46
N VAL A 45 -3.66 -18.04 16.67
CA VAL A 45 -2.98 -18.73 17.79
C VAL A 45 -1.71 -19.46 17.35
N ASP A 46 -1.46 -19.57 16.05
CA ASP A 46 -0.27 -20.22 15.48
C ASP A 46 0.91 -19.23 15.50
N GLU A 47 1.86 -19.46 16.41
CA GLU A 47 3.01 -18.57 16.62
C GLU A 47 3.92 -18.47 15.40
N ALA A 48 4.16 -19.57 14.68
CA ALA A 48 5.01 -19.56 13.50
C ALA A 48 4.39 -18.72 12.38
N ARG A 49 3.07 -18.82 12.18
CA ARG A 49 2.35 -17.96 11.24
C ARG A 49 2.38 -16.50 11.66
N ARG A 50 2.22 -16.21 12.95
CA ARG A 50 2.30 -14.85 13.49
C ARG A 50 3.67 -14.23 13.22
N GLU A 51 4.73 -14.97 13.51
CA GLU A 51 6.10 -14.51 13.31
C GLU A 51 6.36 -14.20 11.83
N ALA A 52 6.05 -15.15 10.94
CA ALA A 52 6.22 -14.96 9.49
C ALA A 52 5.39 -13.79 8.94
N ALA A 53 4.15 -13.62 9.40
CA ALA A 53 3.31 -12.50 8.99
C ALA A 53 3.86 -11.15 9.50
N CYS A 54 4.44 -11.12 10.72
CA CYS A 54 5.14 -9.94 11.24
C CYS A 54 6.38 -9.59 10.41
N TRP A 55 7.15 -10.58 9.95
CA TRP A 55 8.29 -10.34 9.06
C TRP A 55 7.85 -9.72 7.72
N ILE A 56 6.74 -10.19 7.15
CA ILE A 56 6.17 -9.60 5.92
C ILE A 56 5.66 -8.18 6.17
N ALA A 57 4.97 -7.94 7.28
CA ALA A 57 4.51 -6.61 7.66
C ALA A 57 5.69 -5.64 7.87
N ALA A 58 6.76 -6.10 8.51
CA ALA A 58 7.99 -5.32 8.65
C ALA A 58 8.59 -4.96 7.28
N ALA A 59 8.66 -5.91 6.35
CA ALA A 59 9.10 -5.63 4.98
C ALA A 59 8.19 -4.62 4.26
N ALA A 60 6.87 -4.65 4.50
CA ALA A 60 5.93 -3.68 3.94
C ALA A 60 6.26 -2.24 4.37
N THR A 61 6.69 -2.02 5.61
CA THR A 61 7.03 -0.67 6.12
C THR A 61 8.17 0.00 5.34
N VAL A 62 9.08 -0.77 4.74
CA VAL A 62 10.14 -0.24 3.86
C VAL A 62 9.52 0.39 2.62
N PHE A 63 8.56 -0.30 2.00
CA PHE A 63 7.84 0.20 0.83
C PHE A 63 6.93 1.39 1.15
N GLU A 64 6.36 1.44 2.36
CA GLU A 64 5.59 2.61 2.82
C GLU A 64 6.48 3.85 2.93
N ARG A 65 7.68 3.72 3.51
CA ARG A 65 8.65 4.83 3.58
C ARG A 65 9.11 5.27 2.20
N ASP A 66 9.41 4.31 1.31
CA ASP A 66 9.79 4.61 -0.06
C ASP A 66 8.66 5.30 -0.85
N ALA A 67 7.40 5.12 -0.45
CA ALA A 67 6.25 5.72 -1.10
C ALA A 67 6.22 7.26 -0.97
N GLU A 68 6.86 7.83 0.05
CA GLU A 68 7.02 9.28 0.19
C GLU A 68 7.75 9.90 -1.00
N ARG A 69 8.68 9.13 -1.61
CA ARG A 69 9.48 9.55 -2.78
C ARG A 69 8.93 8.97 -4.08
N MET A 70 8.39 7.76 -4.02
CA MET A 70 7.93 7.00 -5.18
C MET A 70 6.54 6.42 -4.90
N PRO A 71 5.44 7.15 -5.19
CA PRO A 71 4.08 6.73 -4.82
C PRO A 71 3.67 5.33 -5.28
N SER A 72 4.24 4.85 -6.40
CA SER A 72 4.06 3.47 -6.88
C SER A 72 4.48 2.37 -5.88
N ARG A 73 5.34 2.68 -4.90
CA ARG A 73 5.78 1.76 -3.85
C ARG A 73 4.69 1.48 -2.81
N ALA A 74 3.73 2.39 -2.63
CA ALA A 74 2.60 2.19 -1.72
C ALA A 74 1.76 0.97 -2.13
N LYS A 75 1.59 0.75 -3.45
CA LYS A 75 0.94 -0.46 -3.98
C LYS A 75 1.61 -1.74 -3.46
N ARG A 76 2.95 -1.76 -3.41
CA ARG A 76 3.71 -2.94 -2.98
C ARG A 76 3.57 -3.20 -1.48
N ALA A 77 3.54 -2.13 -0.68
CA ALA A 77 3.24 -2.25 0.75
C ALA A 77 1.83 -2.84 0.98
N VAL A 78 0.82 -2.36 0.25
CA VAL A 78 -0.56 -2.91 0.31
C VAL A 78 -0.58 -4.40 -0.05
N GLU A 79 0.12 -4.80 -1.12
CA GLU A 79 0.21 -6.22 -1.51
C GLU A 79 0.83 -7.07 -0.41
N LEU A 80 1.93 -6.64 0.21
CA LEU A 80 2.58 -7.39 1.28
C LEU A 80 1.69 -7.53 2.51
N LEU A 81 0.99 -6.45 2.91
CA LEU A 81 0.03 -6.52 4.01
C LEU A 81 -1.12 -7.50 3.70
N LYS A 82 -1.60 -7.55 2.45
CA LYS A 82 -2.61 -8.56 2.04
C LYS A 82 -2.07 -9.99 2.20
N HIS A 83 -0.81 -10.25 1.85
CA HIS A 83 -0.20 -11.57 2.05
C HIS A 83 -0.06 -11.92 3.54
N ALA A 84 0.37 -10.95 4.35
CA ALA A 84 0.48 -11.14 5.80
C ALA A 84 -0.89 -11.43 6.43
N VAL A 85 -1.95 -10.71 6.03
CA VAL A 85 -3.33 -10.97 6.45
C VAL A 85 -3.78 -12.36 6.02
N PHE A 86 -3.53 -12.75 4.76
CA PHE A 86 -3.91 -14.07 4.24
C PHE A 86 -3.21 -15.23 4.99
N MET A 87 -1.95 -15.04 5.40
CA MET A 87 -1.25 -16.04 6.22
C MET A 87 -1.91 -16.26 7.58
N LEU A 88 -2.38 -15.18 8.21
CA LEU A 88 -3.01 -15.20 9.53
C LEU A 88 -4.48 -15.65 9.49
N ASP A 89 -5.20 -15.26 8.44
CA ASP A 89 -6.60 -15.55 8.24
C ASP A 89 -6.87 -15.86 6.75
N PRO A 90 -6.66 -17.12 6.32
CA PRO A 90 -6.79 -17.51 4.91
C PRO A 90 -8.25 -17.42 4.41
N LYS A 91 -9.21 -17.24 5.32
CA LYS A 91 -10.63 -17.02 4.99
C LYS A 91 -10.99 -15.54 4.92
N ALA A 92 -10.08 -14.63 5.27
CA ALA A 92 -10.32 -13.20 5.16
C ALA A 92 -10.50 -12.80 3.68
N PRO A 93 -11.60 -12.13 3.31
CA PRO A 93 -11.85 -11.73 1.93
C PRO A 93 -10.80 -10.72 1.45
N ALA A 94 -10.20 -10.92 0.26
CA ALA A 94 -9.10 -10.10 -0.27
C ALA A 94 -9.42 -8.60 -0.33
#